data_AF-F4NUA4-F1
#
_entry.id   AF-F4NUA4-F1
#
_cell.length_a   1.000
_cell.length_b   1.000
_cell.length_c   1.000
_cell.angle_alpha   90.00
_cell.angle_beta   90.00
_cell.angle_gamma   90.00
#
_symmetry.space_group_name_H-M   'P 1'
#
loop_
_entity.id
_entity.type
_entity.pdbx_description
1 polymer ?
#
loop_
_entity_poly.entity_id
_entity_poly.type
_entity_poly.pdbx_seq_one_letter_code
_entity_poly.pdbx_strand_id
1 'polypeptide(L)'
;MGGSSARLLFRQHSTRPKNVEYLYGASVVIPAMEFGVRKIKTLLVKEDQRFGGMKIRGNGEAILSSKILPKISSADMGQDSRALLDYAVALANQREIPVKEVPVSHLDRLAGNRPHQGLVLATLAPKVTHLHALGNCDLDANDVDFEKNVYEVDAGGDGILRLKTREDRKYPFWIALDQIVDPQNLGAILRSAYYFGVDGVVVTERDSAPFSPISSKASAGAMEAMPLYSTVNLGKLLQESAINGWQILGTNTNAKKSDLIPLCHFKQRCDMEVSNDLDDLKTHTPLLRLDSAPTILVLGNEGHGMRTLVSKHCHHHLIITQDQFSPNFKKSRIDSLNVSVAAGILLHELLLSV
;
A
#
# COMPACT_ATOMS: atom_id res chain seq x y z
N MET A 1 -51.20 -11.84 -12.48
CA MET A 1 -50.62 -10.95 -11.45
C MET A 1 -49.68 -11.83 -10.63
N GLY A 2 -48.36 -11.86 -10.88
CA GLY A 2 -47.37 -10.81 -10.62
C GLY A 2 -46.64 -11.18 -9.32
N GLY A 3 -45.32 -11.31 -9.22
CA GLY A 3 -44.24 -11.22 -10.18
C GLY A 3 -43.02 -11.97 -9.64
N SER A 4 -42.25 -12.57 -10.54
CA SER A 4 -40.91 -13.10 -10.29
C SER A 4 -39.93 -11.94 -10.41
N SER A 5 -39.11 -11.69 -9.38
CA SER A 5 -38.02 -10.70 -9.47
C SER A 5 -36.68 -11.41 -9.38
N ALA A 6 -35.97 -11.33 -10.50
CA ALA A 6 -34.75 -12.04 -10.80
C ALA A 6 -33.56 -11.57 -9.95
N ARG A 7 -32.87 -12.53 -9.32
CA ARG A 7 -31.47 -12.37 -8.90
C ARG A 7 -30.59 -12.47 -10.14
N LEU A 8 -30.19 -11.32 -10.69
CA LEU A 8 -29.23 -11.26 -11.80
C LEU A 8 -27.80 -11.26 -11.25
N LEU A 9 -27.16 -12.42 -11.41
CA LEU A 9 -25.74 -12.71 -11.61
C LEU A 9 -24.76 -11.52 -11.62
N PHE A 10 -23.98 -11.35 -10.54
CA PHE A 10 -22.63 -10.77 -10.63
C PHE A 10 -21.64 -11.87 -11.04
N ARG A 11 -21.60 -12.15 -12.35
CA ARG A 11 -20.43 -12.76 -12.99
C ARG A 11 -19.85 -11.73 -13.93
N GLN A 12 -18.85 -10.99 -13.47
CA GLN A 12 -17.91 -10.32 -14.36
C GLN A 12 -16.52 -10.81 -13.99
N HIS A 13 -16.02 -11.78 -14.75
CA HIS A 13 -14.59 -11.87 -14.99
C HIS A 13 -14.18 -10.56 -15.66
N SER A 14 -13.51 -9.69 -14.90
CA SER A 14 -13.10 -8.36 -15.35
C SER A 14 -11.89 -8.47 -16.27
N THR A 15 -12.10 -8.88 -17.52
CA THR A 15 -11.24 -8.46 -18.63
C THR A 15 -11.67 -7.05 -19.04
N ARG A 16 -11.34 -6.04 -18.23
CA ARG A 16 -11.57 -4.63 -18.59
C ARG A 16 -10.73 -4.31 -19.83
N PRO A 17 -11.28 -3.62 -20.86
CA PRO A 17 -10.45 -2.97 -21.86
C PRO A 17 -9.47 -2.04 -21.13
N LYS A 18 -8.22 -1.92 -21.61
CA LYS A 18 -7.17 -1.10 -21.01
C LYS A 18 -7.54 0.39 -21.07
N ASN A 19 -8.47 0.81 -20.22
CA ASN A 19 -8.91 2.18 -20.08
C ASN A 19 -7.74 3.00 -19.54
N VAL A 20 -7.59 4.19 -20.13
CA VAL A 20 -6.63 5.18 -19.64
C VAL A 20 -7.09 5.65 -18.27
N GLU A 21 -6.18 5.61 -17.30
CA GLU A 21 -6.34 6.19 -15.98
C GLU A 21 -5.67 7.55 -15.93
N TYR A 22 -6.25 8.48 -15.19
CA TYR A 22 -5.72 9.84 -15.02
C TYR A 22 -5.29 10.03 -13.58
N LEU A 23 -3.98 10.06 -13.34
CA LEU A 23 -3.40 10.45 -12.05
C LEU A 23 -3.32 11.98 -11.99
N TYR A 24 -3.47 12.57 -10.80
CA TYR A 24 -3.57 14.04 -10.68
C TYR A 24 -2.90 14.59 -9.41
N GLY A 25 -2.26 15.74 -9.56
CA GLY A 25 -1.48 16.40 -8.51
C GLY A 25 -0.04 15.91 -8.43
N ALA A 26 0.85 16.83 -8.03
CA ALA A 26 2.30 16.64 -8.03
C ALA A 26 2.73 15.44 -7.19
N SER A 27 2.13 15.26 -6.00
CA SER A 27 2.44 14.16 -5.08
C SER A 27 2.17 12.76 -5.63
N VAL A 28 1.49 12.64 -6.77
CA VAL A 28 1.22 11.36 -7.43
C VAL A 28 1.90 11.31 -8.79
N VAL A 29 1.76 12.37 -9.58
CA VAL A 29 2.28 12.46 -10.94
C VAL A 29 3.81 12.33 -10.95
N ILE A 30 4.51 12.98 -10.02
CA ILE A 30 5.96 12.95 -9.95
C ILE A 30 6.45 11.53 -9.60
N PRO A 31 6.05 10.91 -8.47
CA PRO A 31 6.46 9.54 -8.17
C PRO A 31 6.12 8.54 -9.28
N ALA A 32 4.96 8.66 -9.91
CA ALA A 32 4.58 7.79 -11.02
C ALA A 32 5.58 7.86 -12.20
N MET A 33 6.11 9.05 -12.51
CA MET A 33 7.14 9.23 -13.54
C MET A 33 8.55 8.81 -13.06
N GLU A 34 8.86 9.00 -11.77
CA GLU A 34 10.15 8.62 -11.19
C GLU A 34 10.33 7.10 -11.15
N PHE A 35 9.34 6.38 -10.63
CA PHE A 35 9.39 4.92 -10.48
C PHE A 35 8.97 4.17 -11.73
N GLY A 36 8.08 4.73 -12.56
CA GLY A 36 7.72 4.15 -13.86
C GLY A 36 7.00 2.80 -13.77
N VAL A 37 6.38 2.46 -12.63
CA VAL A 37 5.66 1.19 -12.40
C VAL A 37 4.42 1.03 -13.31
N ARG A 38 3.94 2.13 -13.89
CA ARG A 38 2.81 2.16 -14.82
C ARG A 38 3.30 2.42 -16.24
N LYS A 39 2.55 1.92 -17.22
CA LYS A 39 2.73 2.36 -18.61
C LYS A 39 2.16 3.77 -18.76
N ILE A 40 3.06 4.76 -18.86
CA ILE A 40 2.71 6.17 -19.04
C ILE A 40 2.45 6.45 -20.52
N LYS A 41 1.42 7.26 -20.81
CA LYS A 41 1.08 7.69 -22.17
C LYS A 41 1.50 9.14 -22.42
N THR A 42 1.09 10.06 -21.55
CA THR A 42 1.27 11.50 -21.77
C THR A 42 1.14 12.24 -20.43
N LEU A 43 1.99 13.23 -20.21
CA LEU A 43 1.84 14.25 -19.17
C LEU A 43 1.02 15.42 -19.73
N LEU A 44 -0.07 15.76 -19.04
CA LEU A 44 -0.90 16.92 -19.32
C LEU A 44 -0.59 18.00 -18.30
N VAL A 45 -0.20 19.17 -18.78
CA VAL A 45 0.12 20.33 -17.94
C VAL A 45 -0.80 21.50 -18.27
N LYS A 46 -1.05 22.35 -17.27
CA LYS A 46 -1.81 23.58 -17.45
C LYS A 46 -1.09 24.48 -18.46
N GLU A 47 -1.82 25.02 -19.43
CA GLU A 47 -1.34 26.10 -20.31
C GLU A 47 -0.81 27.28 -19.49
N ASP A 48 0.45 27.66 -19.72
CA ASP A 48 1.09 28.89 -19.22
C ASP A 48 1.53 29.70 -20.45
N GLN A 49 1.13 30.98 -20.51
CA GLN A 49 1.41 31.89 -21.63
C GLN A 49 2.91 32.05 -21.94
N ARG A 50 3.80 31.59 -21.05
CA ARG A 50 5.27 31.62 -21.23
C ARG A 50 5.83 30.42 -22.01
N PHE A 51 5.14 29.28 -22.08
CA PHE A 51 5.55 28.20 -22.99
C PHE A 51 5.34 28.56 -24.47
N GLY A 52 4.60 29.65 -24.75
CA GLY A 52 4.44 30.25 -26.07
C GLY A 52 5.72 30.74 -26.75
N GLY A 53 6.89 30.61 -26.13
CA GLY A 53 8.21 30.82 -26.73
C GLY A 53 9.00 29.56 -27.09
N MET A 54 8.53 28.36 -26.70
CA MET A 54 9.19 27.11 -27.08
C MET A 54 8.80 26.72 -28.50
N LYS A 55 9.78 26.59 -29.38
CA LYS A 55 9.59 26.21 -30.79
C LYS A 55 8.79 24.90 -30.87
N ILE A 56 7.52 25.04 -31.20
CA ILE A 56 6.62 23.97 -31.57
C ILE A 56 7.16 23.35 -32.87
N ARG A 57 7.71 22.12 -32.80
CA ARG A 57 7.68 21.26 -33.99
C ARG A 57 6.23 20.82 -34.19
N GLY A 58 5.77 20.76 -35.43
CA GLY A 58 4.36 20.83 -35.87
C GLY A 58 3.34 19.79 -35.35
N ASN A 59 3.61 19.10 -34.25
CA ASN A 59 2.74 18.11 -33.63
C ASN A 59 2.32 18.46 -32.17
N GLY A 60 2.67 19.63 -31.64
CA GLY A 60 2.21 20.09 -30.32
C GLY A 60 2.96 19.52 -29.11
N GLU A 61 4.22 19.12 -29.29
CA GLU A 61 5.12 18.67 -28.22
C GLU A 61 5.99 19.83 -27.72
N ALA A 62 5.99 20.08 -26.41
CA ALA A 62 6.83 21.08 -25.76
C ALA A 62 8.15 20.44 -25.27
N ILE A 63 9.31 20.97 -25.65
CA ILE A 63 10.63 20.49 -25.22
C ILE A 63 11.29 21.57 -24.35
N LEU A 64 11.48 21.30 -23.05
CA LEU A 64 12.36 22.14 -22.21
C LEU A 64 13.80 21.80 -22.56
N SER A 65 14.60 22.82 -22.91
CA SER A 65 15.96 22.67 -23.41
C SER A 65 17.01 22.35 -22.33
N SER A 66 16.63 22.26 -21.05
CA SER A 66 17.57 21.94 -19.97
C SER A 66 17.42 20.48 -19.51
N LYS A 67 18.46 19.67 -19.77
CA LYS A 67 18.57 18.27 -19.27
C LYS A 67 18.78 18.16 -17.75
N ILE A 68 18.90 19.28 -17.04
CA ILE A 68 19.18 19.30 -15.60
C ILE A 68 17.86 19.45 -14.85
N LEU A 69 17.53 18.48 -13.99
CA LEU A 69 16.36 18.55 -13.12
C LEU A 69 16.51 19.71 -12.11
N PRO A 70 15.50 20.59 -11.97
CA PRO A 70 15.47 21.57 -10.90
C PRO A 70 15.55 20.89 -9.53
N LYS A 71 16.27 21.48 -8.57
CA LYS A 71 16.22 20.98 -7.18
C LYS A 71 14.88 21.40 -6.56
N ILE A 72 14.07 20.42 -6.17
CA ILE A 72 12.86 20.61 -5.37
C ILE A 72 13.13 20.10 -3.96
N SER A 73 12.84 20.91 -2.95
CA SER A 73 12.80 20.45 -1.55
C SER A 73 11.43 19.88 -1.20
N SER A 74 11.36 19.02 -0.18
CA SER A 74 10.09 18.49 0.33
C SER A 74 9.13 19.60 0.83
N ALA A 75 9.64 20.79 1.16
CA ALA A 75 8.85 21.95 1.53
C ALA A 75 8.16 22.63 0.32
N ASP A 76 8.76 22.54 -0.88
CA ASP A 76 8.23 23.16 -2.11
C ASP A 76 7.01 22.41 -2.67
N MET A 77 6.87 21.12 -2.32
CA MET A 77 5.73 20.26 -2.69
C MET A 77 4.37 20.77 -2.21
N GLY A 78 4.34 21.71 -1.25
CA GLY A 78 3.12 22.22 -0.63
C GLY A 78 2.65 23.60 -1.07
N GLN A 79 3.51 24.46 -1.63
CA GLN A 79 3.19 25.90 -1.76
C GLN A 79 3.52 26.53 -3.12
N ASP A 80 4.58 26.13 -3.82
CA ASP A 80 4.91 26.73 -5.14
C ASP A 80 4.47 25.83 -6.29
N SER A 81 3.24 26.06 -6.77
CA SER A 81 2.69 25.33 -7.91
C SER A 81 3.54 25.46 -9.19
N ARG A 82 4.39 26.50 -9.31
CA ARG A 82 5.22 26.71 -10.51
C ARG A 82 6.47 25.83 -10.51
N ALA A 83 7.21 25.79 -9.40
CA ALA A 83 8.41 24.95 -9.31
C ALA A 83 8.08 23.47 -9.60
N LEU A 84 6.93 23.00 -9.11
CA LEU A 84 6.44 21.64 -9.34
C LEU A 84 6.09 21.37 -10.81
N LEU A 85 5.51 22.35 -11.52
CA LEU A 85 5.24 22.25 -12.95
C LEU A 85 6.56 22.13 -13.74
N ASP A 86 7.51 23.03 -13.48
CA ASP A 86 8.81 23.06 -14.18
C ASP A 86 9.57 21.75 -13.99
N TYR A 87 9.61 21.22 -12.76
CA TYR A 87 10.22 19.92 -12.48
C TYR A 87 9.49 18.77 -13.15
N ALA A 88 8.16 18.74 -13.12
CA ALA A 88 7.39 17.67 -13.76
C ALA A 88 7.63 17.64 -15.29
N VAL A 89 7.69 18.81 -15.94
CA VAL A 89 8.00 18.89 -17.37
C VAL A 89 9.45 18.50 -17.66
N ALA A 90 10.41 18.92 -16.83
CA ALA A 90 11.80 18.52 -16.96
C ALA A 90 11.98 16.99 -16.81
N LEU A 91 11.33 16.40 -15.80
CA LEU A 91 11.33 14.96 -15.56
C LEU A 91 10.68 14.18 -16.71
N ALA A 92 9.54 14.67 -17.22
CA ALA A 92 8.88 14.05 -18.36
C ALA A 92 9.78 14.05 -19.60
N ASN A 93 10.45 15.17 -19.89
CA ASN A 93 11.41 15.24 -21.00
C ASN A 93 12.60 14.30 -20.80
N GLN A 94 13.15 14.22 -19.59
CA GLN A 94 14.24 13.28 -19.28
C GLN A 94 13.83 11.82 -19.47
N ARG A 95 12.57 11.49 -19.20
CA ARG A 95 12.00 10.13 -19.34
C ARG A 95 11.35 9.89 -20.70
N GLU A 96 11.49 10.82 -21.65
CA GLU A 96 10.90 10.75 -22.99
C GLU A 96 9.37 10.56 -22.97
N ILE A 97 8.71 11.13 -21.96
CA ILE A 97 7.26 11.13 -21.82
C ILE A 97 6.68 12.30 -22.61
N PRO A 98 5.73 12.09 -23.53
CA PRO A 98 5.08 13.17 -24.26
C PRO A 98 4.40 14.16 -23.31
N VAL A 99 4.66 15.46 -23.49
CA VAL A 99 4.05 16.54 -22.71
C VAL A 99 3.09 17.32 -23.59
N LYS A 100 1.87 17.55 -23.09
CA LYS A 100 0.84 18.33 -23.76
C LYS A 100 0.25 19.38 -22.83
N GLU A 101 0.27 20.63 -23.28
CA GLU A 101 -0.44 21.73 -22.62
C GLU A 101 -1.93 21.66 -22.92
N VAL A 102 -2.75 21.89 -21.89
CA VAL A 102 -4.21 21.93 -22.00
C VAL A 102 -4.82 23.00 -21.09
N PRO A 103 -6.04 23.49 -21.41
CA PRO A 103 -6.75 24.41 -20.54
C PRO A 103 -7.06 23.80 -19.17
N VAL A 104 -7.12 24.63 -18.13
CA VAL A 104 -7.41 24.18 -16.75
C VAL A 104 -8.74 23.40 -16.66
N SER A 105 -9.77 23.86 -17.38
CA SER A 105 -11.07 23.18 -17.42
C SER A 105 -11.00 21.74 -17.95
N HIS A 106 -10.02 21.44 -18.81
CA HIS A 106 -9.77 20.08 -19.25
C HIS A 106 -9.17 19.25 -18.11
N LEU A 107 -8.18 19.79 -17.39
CA LEU A 107 -7.58 19.11 -16.23
C LEU A 107 -8.60 18.86 -15.12
N ASP A 108 -9.46 19.84 -14.81
CA ASP A 108 -10.54 19.72 -13.83
C ASP A 108 -11.46 18.53 -14.17
N ARG A 109 -11.89 18.44 -15.44
CA ARG A 109 -12.73 17.32 -15.91
C ARG A 109 -12.03 15.97 -15.75
N LEU A 110 -10.74 15.88 -16.07
CA LEU A 110 -9.97 14.64 -15.94
C LEU A 110 -9.72 14.23 -14.49
N ALA A 111 -9.51 15.21 -13.60
CA ALA A 111 -9.31 14.98 -12.17
C ALA A 111 -10.63 14.75 -11.40
N GLY A 112 -11.77 15.04 -12.02
CA GLY A 112 -13.09 15.03 -11.37
C GLY A 112 -13.24 16.20 -10.38
N ASN A 113 -12.81 17.39 -10.77
CA ASN A 113 -12.77 18.63 -9.97
C ASN A 113 -11.96 18.51 -8.67
N ARG A 114 -11.02 17.56 -8.62
CA ARG A 114 -10.10 17.40 -7.49
C ARG A 114 -8.83 18.23 -7.71
N PRO A 115 -8.16 18.66 -6.63
CA PRO A 115 -6.97 19.49 -6.73
C PRO A 115 -5.83 18.74 -7.46
N HIS A 116 -5.59 19.17 -8.69
CA HIS A 116 -4.62 18.57 -9.62
C HIS A 116 -3.33 19.39 -9.74
N GLN A 117 -3.25 20.60 -9.18
CA GLN A 117 -2.03 21.44 -9.16
C GLN A 117 -1.44 21.69 -10.56
N GLY A 118 -2.31 21.76 -11.59
CA GLY A 118 -1.88 21.92 -12.99
C GLY A 118 -1.26 20.68 -13.63
N LEU A 119 -1.26 19.51 -12.97
CA LEU A 119 -0.63 18.28 -13.44
C LEU A 119 -1.62 17.11 -13.49
N VAL A 120 -1.72 16.48 -14.66
CA VAL A 120 -2.45 15.22 -14.85
C VAL A 120 -1.61 14.26 -15.69
N LEU A 121 -1.50 13.00 -15.28
CA LEU A 121 -0.74 11.98 -16.00
C LEU A 121 -1.69 10.91 -16.53
N ALA A 122 -1.72 10.76 -17.85
CA ALA A 122 -2.46 9.68 -18.52
C ALA A 122 -1.63 8.40 -18.50
N THR A 123 -2.16 7.35 -17.88
CA THR A 123 -1.46 6.07 -17.67
C THR A 123 -2.38 4.89 -17.95
N LEU A 124 -1.83 3.68 -17.91
CA LEU A 124 -2.61 2.45 -17.72
C LEU A 124 -2.56 2.05 -16.24
N ALA A 125 -3.55 1.24 -15.83
CA ALA A 125 -3.54 0.59 -14.52
C ALA A 125 -2.21 -0.16 -14.29
N PRO A 126 -1.73 -0.20 -13.03
CA PRO A 126 -0.47 -0.85 -12.71
C PRO A 126 -0.60 -2.35 -12.95
N LYS A 127 0.48 -2.99 -13.40
CA LYS A 127 0.51 -4.45 -13.49
C LYS A 127 0.73 -5.01 -12.10
N VAL A 128 -0.29 -5.67 -11.54
CA VAL A 128 -0.22 -6.30 -10.23
C VAL A 128 0.15 -7.76 -10.41
N THR A 129 1.12 -8.23 -9.62
CA THR A 129 1.52 -9.63 -9.61
C THR A 129 0.68 -10.41 -8.61
N HIS A 130 0.19 -11.59 -9.02
CA HIS A 130 -0.62 -12.46 -8.17
C HIS A 130 0.30 -13.43 -7.40
N LEU A 131 0.14 -13.45 -6.07
CA LEU A 131 0.90 -14.30 -5.16
C LEU A 131 0.07 -15.50 -4.70
N HIS A 132 0.73 -16.65 -4.67
CA HIS A 132 0.21 -17.87 -4.06
C HIS A 132 0.63 -17.97 -2.60
N ALA A 133 1.93 -17.85 -2.35
CA ALA A 133 2.54 -17.95 -1.03
C ALA A 133 3.78 -17.06 -0.94
N LEU A 134 4.19 -16.73 0.29
CA LEU A 134 5.52 -16.20 0.57
C LEU A 134 6.44 -17.37 0.94
N GLY A 135 7.60 -17.48 0.29
CA GLY A 135 8.55 -18.57 0.54
C GLY A 135 9.50 -18.31 1.70
N ASN A 136 10.46 -19.21 1.86
CA ASN A 136 11.42 -19.19 2.97
C ASN A 136 12.36 -17.98 2.91
N CYS A 137 12.74 -17.48 4.09
CA CYS A 137 13.80 -16.49 4.26
C CYS A 137 15.10 -17.22 4.65
N ASP A 138 16.12 -17.18 3.80
CA ASP A 138 17.47 -17.71 4.10
C ASP A 138 18.40 -16.54 4.43
N LEU A 139 18.82 -16.44 5.70
CA LEU A 139 19.66 -15.34 6.22
C LEU A 139 21.13 -15.73 6.42
N ASP A 140 21.49 -17.01 6.27
CA ASP A 140 22.82 -17.52 6.65
C ASP A 140 23.82 -17.56 5.48
N ALA A 141 23.43 -17.08 4.29
CA ALA A 141 24.34 -16.96 3.15
C ALA A 141 25.23 -15.71 3.30
N ASN A 142 26.42 -15.90 3.87
CA ASN A 142 27.53 -14.92 3.92
C ASN A 142 28.10 -14.52 2.54
N ASP A 143 27.29 -14.50 1.48
CA ASP A 143 27.75 -14.22 0.11
C ASP A 143 27.13 -12.93 -0.42
N VAL A 144 27.96 -12.12 -1.06
CA VAL A 144 27.77 -10.68 -1.33
C VAL A 144 26.82 -10.42 -2.53
N ASP A 145 25.83 -11.28 -2.73
CA ASP A 145 24.76 -11.13 -3.72
C ASP A 145 23.39 -11.30 -3.04
N PHE A 146 22.87 -10.18 -2.52
CA PHE A 146 21.61 -10.08 -1.77
C PHE A 146 20.35 -10.30 -2.63
N GLU A 147 20.15 -11.51 -3.13
CA GLU A 147 18.91 -11.99 -3.73
C GLU A 147 18.40 -13.24 -3.00
N LYS A 148 17.49 -13.16 -2.02
CA LYS A 148 16.71 -14.34 -1.55
C LYS A 148 15.56 -13.97 -0.60
N ASN A 149 14.41 -13.63 -1.17
CA ASN A 149 13.11 -14.09 -0.65
C ASN A 149 12.37 -14.63 -1.87
N VAL A 150 12.11 -15.94 -1.92
CA VAL A 150 11.48 -16.60 -3.08
C VAL A 150 9.96 -16.54 -2.89
N TYR A 151 9.20 -16.00 -3.83
CA TYR A 151 7.72 -16.01 -3.78
C TYR A 151 7.15 -16.75 -4.99
N GLU A 152 6.25 -17.71 -4.78
CA GLU A 152 5.58 -18.39 -5.89
C GLU A 152 4.54 -17.47 -6.57
N VAL A 153 4.77 -17.19 -7.85
CA VAL A 153 3.95 -16.34 -8.73
C VAL A 153 3.40 -17.13 -9.92
N ASP A 154 2.19 -16.78 -10.36
CA ASP A 154 1.56 -17.26 -11.60
C ASP A 154 2.15 -16.60 -12.87
N ALA A 155 3.47 -16.40 -12.92
CA ALA A 155 4.13 -15.79 -14.06
C ALA A 155 5.03 -16.83 -14.76
N GLY A 156 4.72 -17.13 -16.03
CA GLY A 156 5.49 -18.08 -16.84
C GLY A 156 7.00 -17.86 -16.74
N GLY A 157 7.71 -18.91 -16.31
CA GLY A 157 9.08 -18.91 -15.79
C GLY A 157 9.21 -19.99 -14.72
N ASP A 158 10.24 -19.94 -13.88
CA ASP A 158 10.33 -20.77 -12.65
C ASP A 158 9.27 -20.38 -11.59
N GLY A 159 8.50 -19.32 -11.85
CA GLY A 159 7.40 -18.88 -11.00
C GLY A 159 7.88 -18.25 -9.69
N ILE A 160 9.11 -17.72 -9.62
CA ILE A 160 9.68 -17.18 -8.38
C ILE A 160 9.94 -15.67 -8.52
N LEU A 161 9.32 -14.86 -7.66
CA LEU A 161 9.72 -13.46 -7.46
C LEU A 161 10.81 -13.40 -6.39
N ARG A 162 11.80 -12.52 -6.54
CA ARG A 162 12.82 -12.25 -5.51
C ARG A 162 12.67 -10.83 -4.98
N LEU A 163 12.53 -10.67 -3.66
CA LEU A 163 12.42 -9.36 -3.02
C LEU A 163 13.49 -9.16 -1.95
N LYS A 164 14.05 -7.94 -1.94
CA LYS A 164 15.06 -7.52 -0.97
C LYS A 164 14.36 -6.99 0.30
N THR A 165 14.72 -7.56 1.45
CA THR A 165 14.39 -6.98 2.76
C THR A 165 15.23 -5.73 2.99
N ARG A 166 14.73 -4.77 3.76
CA ARG A 166 15.53 -3.62 4.17
C ARG A 166 16.82 -4.02 4.91
N GLU A 167 17.86 -3.20 4.76
CA GLU A 167 19.17 -3.43 5.37
C GLU A 167 19.19 -3.22 6.89
N ASP A 168 18.23 -2.47 7.42
CA ASP A 168 18.10 -2.13 8.84
C ASP A 168 17.28 -3.15 9.64
N ARG A 169 16.76 -4.21 9.01
CA ARG A 169 15.96 -5.25 9.70
C ARG A 169 16.39 -6.65 9.28
N LYS A 170 16.44 -7.54 10.26
CA LYS A 170 16.83 -8.95 10.05
C LYS A 170 15.81 -9.72 9.19
N TYR A 171 14.52 -9.47 9.39
CA TYR A 171 13.45 -10.16 8.68
C TYR A 171 12.46 -9.19 8.04
N PRO A 172 11.82 -9.58 6.91
CA PRO A 172 10.81 -8.76 6.25
C PRO A 172 9.51 -8.70 7.05
N PHE A 173 8.82 -7.58 6.89
CA PHE A 173 7.50 -7.29 7.45
C PHE A 173 6.53 -6.89 6.34
N TRP A 174 5.46 -7.65 6.21
CA TRP A 174 4.43 -7.51 5.18
C TRP A 174 3.07 -7.18 5.77
N ILE A 175 2.21 -6.59 4.94
CA ILE A 175 0.79 -6.43 5.28
C ILE A 175 -0.07 -7.22 4.29
N ALA A 176 -1.04 -7.96 4.82
CA ALA A 176 -2.13 -8.54 4.06
C ALA A 176 -3.45 -7.80 4.33
N LEU A 177 -4.09 -7.34 3.27
CA LEU A 177 -5.36 -6.62 3.34
C LEU A 177 -6.51 -7.53 2.89
N ASP A 178 -7.35 -7.93 3.84
CA ASP A 178 -8.52 -8.77 3.63
C ASP A 178 -9.76 -7.90 3.37
N GLN A 179 -10.09 -7.70 2.09
CA GLN A 179 -11.30 -7.00 1.65
C GLN A 179 -11.42 -5.56 2.12
N ILE A 180 -10.36 -4.77 1.95
CA ILE A 180 -10.44 -3.30 2.15
C ILE A 180 -11.17 -2.70 0.95
N VAL A 181 -12.42 -2.28 1.14
CA VAL A 181 -13.32 -1.90 0.04
C VAL A 181 -13.24 -0.42 -0.32
N ASP A 182 -12.85 0.44 0.61
CA ASP A 182 -12.74 1.88 0.36
C ASP A 182 -11.34 2.23 -0.21
N PRO A 183 -11.25 2.79 -1.44
CA PRO A 183 -9.98 3.22 -2.01
C PRO A 183 -9.25 4.29 -1.19
N GLN A 184 -9.97 5.09 -0.38
CA GLN A 184 -9.34 6.07 0.51
C GLN A 184 -8.63 5.39 1.67
N ASN A 185 -9.27 4.40 2.31
CA ASN A 185 -8.64 3.60 3.36
C ASN A 185 -7.46 2.81 2.80
N LEU A 186 -7.61 2.17 1.63
CA LEU A 186 -6.50 1.48 0.96
C LEU A 186 -5.32 2.44 0.76
N GLY A 187 -5.53 3.60 0.14
CA GLY A 187 -4.46 4.56 -0.09
C GLY A 187 -3.81 5.06 1.19
N ALA A 188 -4.60 5.35 2.24
CA ALA A 188 -4.09 5.77 3.53
C ALA A 188 -3.24 4.69 4.22
N ILE A 189 -3.65 3.41 4.13
CA ILE A 189 -2.85 2.28 4.63
C ILE A 189 -1.53 2.18 3.86
N LEU A 190 -1.56 2.25 2.53
CA LEU A 190 -0.35 2.19 1.69
C LEU A 190 0.62 3.32 2.02
N ARG A 191 0.10 4.53 2.29
CA ARG A 191 0.93 5.66 2.72
C ARG A 191 1.65 5.37 4.03
N SER A 192 0.92 4.88 5.02
CA SER A 192 1.50 4.49 6.32
C SER A 192 2.49 3.34 6.16
N ALA A 193 2.17 2.34 5.33
CA ALA A 193 3.02 1.20 5.06
C ALA A 193 4.36 1.62 4.44
N TYR A 194 4.32 2.46 3.41
CA TYR A 194 5.54 3.04 2.82
C TYR A 194 6.33 3.86 3.84
N TYR A 195 5.66 4.74 4.59
CA TYR A 195 6.30 5.62 5.57
C TYR A 195 7.02 4.86 6.68
N PHE A 196 6.42 3.78 7.19
CA PHE A 196 7.00 2.93 8.22
C PHE A 196 7.89 1.80 7.66
N GLY A 197 8.10 1.74 6.34
CA GLY A 197 9.07 0.83 5.73
C GLY A 197 8.61 -0.62 5.62
N VAL A 198 7.32 -0.87 5.37
CA VAL A 198 6.80 -2.22 5.05
C VAL A 198 7.39 -2.72 3.74
N ASP A 199 7.85 -3.98 3.69
CA ASP A 199 8.56 -4.53 2.53
C ASP A 199 7.61 -4.95 1.39
N GLY A 200 6.35 -5.27 1.72
CA GLY A 200 5.36 -5.64 0.73
C GLY A 200 3.93 -5.59 1.26
N VAL A 201 2.99 -5.28 0.36
CA VAL A 201 1.55 -5.31 0.66
C VAL A 201 0.86 -6.25 -0.33
N VAL A 202 0.08 -7.20 0.21
CA VAL A 202 -0.78 -8.08 -0.58
C VAL A 202 -2.25 -7.77 -0.30
N VAL A 203 -3.06 -7.63 -1.35
CA VAL A 203 -4.50 -7.38 -1.23
C VAL A 203 -5.29 -8.55 -1.80
N THR A 204 -6.49 -8.81 -1.28
CA THR A 204 -7.40 -9.75 -1.94
C THR A 204 -7.84 -9.20 -3.29
N GLU A 205 -7.77 -10.02 -4.35
CA GLU A 205 -8.13 -9.58 -5.71
C GLU A 205 -9.62 -9.24 -5.84
N ARG A 206 -10.46 -10.01 -5.14
CA ARG A 206 -11.90 -9.80 -5.09
C ARG A 206 -12.29 -9.04 -3.85
N ASP A 207 -13.36 -8.28 -3.97
CA ASP A 207 -13.99 -7.58 -2.85
C ASP A 207 -13.03 -6.60 -2.14
N SER A 208 -12.06 -6.05 -2.89
CA SER A 208 -11.17 -4.98 -2.44
C SER A 208 -11.17 -3.82 -3.43
N ALA A 209 -10.83 -2.64 -2.93
CA ALA A 209 -10.58 -1.47 -3.75
C ALA A 209 -9.45 -1.74 -4.74
N PRO A 210 -9.59 -1.37 -6.03
CA PRO A 210 -8.50 -1.47 -6.98
C PRO A 210 -7.43 -0.40 -6.71
N PHE A 211 -6.19 -0.64 -7.18
CA PHE A 211 -5.11 0.34 -7.24
C PHE A 211 -5.37 1.44 -8.28
N SER A 212 -6.40 2.23 -8.00
CA SER A 212 -6.98 3.28 -8.84
C SER A 212 -6.30 4.64 -8.64
N PRO A 213 -6.62 5.64 -9.48
CA PRO A 213 -6.19 7.02 -9.23
C PRO A 213 -6.63 7.58 -7.87
N ILE A 214 -7.76 7.10 -7.34
CA ILE A 214 -8.28 7.54 -6.03
C ILE A 214 -7.38 7.03 -4.91
N SER A 215 -7.03 5.73 -4.91
CA SER A 215 -6.11 5.16 -3.93
C SER A 215 -4.70 5.71 -4.11
N SER A 216 -4.25 5.93 -5.35
CA SER A 216 -2.97 6.59 -5.64
C SER A 216 -2.91 7.98 -5.00
N LYS A 217 -3.98 8.78 -5.14
CA LYS A 217 -4.09 10.10 -4.52
C LYS A 217 -4.10 10.05 -2.99
N ALA A 218 -4.92 9.17 -2.41
CA ALA A 218 -4.97 8.99 -0.96
C ALA A 218 -3.61 8.54 -0.39
N SER A 219 -2.85 7.75 -1.16
CA SER A 219 -1.51 7.29 -0.79
C SER A 219 -0.41 8.37 -0.88
N ALA A 220 -0.72 9.52 -1.47
CA ALA A 220 0.26 10.57 -1.78
C ALA A 220 1.50 10.04 -2.54
N GLY A 221 1.28 9.14 -3.51
CA GLY A 221 2.34 8.59 -4.37
C GLY A 221 3.05 7.36 -3.82
N ALA A 222 2.81 6.97 -2.55
CA ALA A 222 3.40 5.76 -1.96
C ALA A 222 3.09 4.49 -2.76
N MET A 223 1.90 4.42 -3.38
CA MET A 223 1.49 3.30 -4.21
C MET A 223 2.38 3.08 -5.45
N GLU A 224 3.12 4.11 -5.89
CA GLU A 224 4.04 4.02 -7.03
C GLU A 224 5.47 3.64 -6.59
N ALA A 225 5.76 3.75 -5.30
CA ALA A 225 7.10 3.65 -4.71
C ALA A 225 7.31 2.38 -3.88
N MET A 226 6.31 1.50 -3.76
CA MET A 226 6.39 0.29 -2.94
C MET A 226 5.88 -0.96 -3.66
N PRO A 227 6.34 -2.17 -3.26
CA PRO A 227 5.86 -3.42 -3.84
C PRO A 227 4.40 -3.74 -3.45
N LEU A 228 3.55 -3.93 -4.47
CA LEU A 228 2.12 -4.23 -4.30
C LEU A 228 1.72 -5.49 -5.05
N TYR A 229 0.97 -6.35 -4.37
CA TYR A 229 0.58 -7.67 -4.84
C TYR A 229 -0.91 -7.91 -4.65
N SER A 230 -1.44 -8.88 -5.39
CA SER A 230 -2.78 -9.41 -5.20
C SER A 230 -2.75 -10.90 -4.90
N THR A 231 -3.80 -11.41 -4.27
CA THR A 231 -4.00 -12.86 -4.14
C THR A 231 -5.48 -13.22 -4.35
N VAL A 232 -5.72 -14.37 -4.98
CA VAL A 232 -7.07 -14.91 -5.16
C VAL A 232 -7.60 -15.51 -3.87
N ASN A 233 -6.71 -16.14 -3.08
CA ASN A 233 -7.07 -16.85 -1.86
C ASN A 233 -6.10 -16.52 -0.74
N LEU A 234 -6.45 -15.48 0.02
CA LEU A 234 -5.64 -15.03 1.14
C LEU A 234 -5.48 -16.11 2.22
N GLY A 235 -6.51 -16.93 2.50
CA GLY A 235 -6.40 -17.99 3.49
C GLY A 235 -5.33 -19.02 3.13
N LYS A 236 -5.31 -19.44 1.87
CA LYS A 236 -4.28 -20.35 1.34
C LYS A 236 -2.89 -19.70 1.39
N LEU A 237 -2.78 -18.44 0.99
CA LEU A 237 -1.52 -17.70 1.05
C LEU A 237 -0.95 -17.65 2.46
N LEU A 238 -1.77 -17.32 3.46
CA LEU A 238 -1.33 -17.28 4.86
C LEU A 238 -0.94 -18.66 5.37
N GLN A 239 -1.69 -19.70 4.99
CA GLN A 239 -1.38 -21.09 5.36
C GLN A 239 -0.02 -21.53 4.83
N GLU A 240 0.24 -21.34 3.53
CA GLU A 240 1.48 -21.73 2.89
C GLU A 240 2.66 -20.89 3.38
N SER A 241 2.45 -19.59 3.59
CA SER A 241 3.48 -18.72 4.17
C SER A 241 3.83 -19.13 5.61
N ALA A 242 2.85 -19.54 6.42
CA ALA A 242 3.10 -20.06 7.76
C ALA A 242 3.94 -21.35 7.75
N ILE A 243 3.67 -22.27 6.81
CA ILE A 243 4.49 -23.47 6.59
C ILE A 243 5.93 -23.10 6.22
N ASN A 244 6.11 -22.00 5.49
CA ASN A 244 7.40 -21.45 5.10
C ASN A 244 8.09 -20.61 6.19
N GLY A 245 7.58 -20.64 7.43
CA GLY A 245 8.20 -20.00 8.58
C GLY A 245 7.75 -18.56 8.84
N TRP A 246 6.70 -18.07 8.16
CA TRP A 246 6.16 -16.74 8.43
C TRP A 246 5.28 -16.70 9.68
N GLN A 247 5.55 -15.72 10.54
CA GLN A 247 4.66 -15.32 11.61
C GLN A 247 3.47 -14.55 11.03
N ILE A 248 2.25 -14.86 11.50
CA ILE A 248 1.01 -14.28 10.98
C ILE A 248 0.26 -13.64 12.12
N LEU A 249 0.12 -12.32 12.08
CA LEU A 249 -0.52 -11.50 13.08
C LEU A 249 -1.83 -10.98 12.52
N GLY A 250 -2.96 -11.31 13.12
CA GLY A 250 -4.26 -10.78 12.74
C GLY A 250 -4.69 -9.63 13.66
N THR A 251 -5.58 -8.76 13.20
CA THR A 251 -6.26 -7.79 14.06
C THR A 251 -7.70 -8.19 14.31
N ASN A 252 -8.15 -8.21 15.57
CA ASN A 252 -9.52 -8.61 15.89
C ASN A 252 -10.08 -7.83 17.09
N THR A 253 -11.33 -7.39 16.99
CA THR A 253 -12.08 -6.72 18.06
C THR A 253 -13.11 -7.64 18.72
N ASN A 254 -13.47 -8.75 18.07
CA ASN A 254 -14.62 -9.59 18.41
C ASN A 254 -14.24 -10.99 18.92
N ALA A 255 -12.93 -11.31 19.02
CA ALA A 255 -12.48 -12.55 19.64
C ALA A 255 -12.66 -12.50 21.17
N LYS A 256 -12.60 -13.67 21.83
CA LYS A 256 -12.62 -13.71 23.29
C LYS A 256 -11.41 -12.95 23.82
N LYS A 257 -11.59 -12.17 24.88
CA LYS A 257 -10.50 -11.36 25.49
C LYS A 257 -9.27 -12.17 25.88
N SER A 258 -9.43 -13.48 26.18
CA SER A 258 -8.32 -14.41 26.45
C SER A 258 -7.41 -14.65 25.26
N ASP A 259 -7.94 -14.48 24.05
CA ASP A 259 -7.29 -14.84 22.79
C ASP A 259 -6.68 -13.60 22.10
N LEU A 260 -6.86 -12.41 22.70
CA LEU A 260 -6.40 -11.14 22.19
C LEU A 260 -5.18 -10.65 22.96
N ILE A 261 -4.20 -10.14 22.23
CA ILE A 261 -2.99 -9.52 22.76
C ILE A 261 -3.13 -8.00 22.64
N PRO A 262 -3.28 -7.26 23.76
CA PRO A 262 -3.23 -5.81 23.76
C PRO A 262 -1.94 -5.28 23.15
N LEU A 263 -2.05 -4.32 22.23
CA LEU A 263 -0.88 -3.71 21.59
C LEU A 263 0.06 -3.04 22.62
N CYS A 264 -0.47 -2.48 23.70
CA CYS A 264 0.37 -1.91 24.77
C CYS A 264 1.22 -2.95 25.52
N HIS A 265 0.76 -4.19 25.64
CA HIS A 265 1.53 -5.29 26.25
C HIS A 265 2.63 -5.81 25.32
N PHE A 266 2.55 -5.53 24.02
CA PHE A 266 3.63 -5.83 23.08
C PHE A 266 4.87 -5.01 23.42
N LYS A 267 4.71 -3.69 23.57
CA LYS A 267 5.80 -2.74 23.84
C LYS A 267 6.58 -3.06 25.12
N GLN A 268 5.84 -3.29 26.21
CA GLN A 268 6.44 -3.61 27.52
C GLN A 268 7.28 -4.90 27.52
N ARG A 269 7.12 -5.78 26.52
CA ARG A 269 7.81 -7.07 26.43
C ARG A 269 9.01 -7.05 25.48
N CYS A 270 9.10 -6.08 24.56
CA CYS A 270 10.32 -5.84 23.79
C CYS A 270 11.43 -5.24 24.66
N ASP A 271 11.07 -4.43 25.66
CA ASP A 271 11.99 -3.77 26.58
C ASP A 271 12.46 -4.67 27.75
N MET A 272 11.87 -5.85 27.93
CA MET A 272 12.29 -6.79 28.97
C MET A 272 13.47 -7.62 28.46
N GLU A 273 14.65 -7.41 29.04
CA GLU A 273 15.75 -8.38 28.97
C GLU A 273 15.22 -9.73 29.48
N VAL A 274 15.54 -10.81 28.78
CA VAL A 274 15.21 -12.16 29.23
C VAL A 274 16.02 -12.42 30.50
N SER A 275 15.41 -12.19 31.67
CA SER A 275 15.93 -12.78 32.90
C SER A 275 15.73 -14.30 32.79
N ASN A 276 16.77 -15.07 33.10
CA ASN A 276 16.76 -16.54 33.08
C ASN A 276 15.86 -17.17 34.16
N ASP A 277 14.93 -16.40 34.73
CA ASP A 277 14.06 -16.87 35.79
C ASP A 277 12.89 -17.63 35.18
N LEU A 278 13.07 -18.95 35.13
CA LEU A 278 12.16 -19.98 34.60
C LEU A 278 10.78 -20.06 35.29
N ASP A 279 10.45 -19.17 36.23
CA ASP A 279 9.24 -19.27 37.06
C ASP A 279 8.04 -18.44 36.58
N ASP A 280 8.19 -17.54 35.61
CA ASP A 280 7.06 -16.80 35.01
C ASP A 280 6.39 -17.54 33.82
N LEU A 281 6.77 -18.80 33.63
CA LEU A 281 6.29 -19.71 32.57
C LEU A 281 4.81 -20.16 32.75
N LYS A 282 4.05 -19.55 33.65
CA LYS A 282 2.60 -19.82 33.83
C LYS A 282 1.69 -18.88 33.03
N THR A 283 2.24 -17.82 32.44
CA THR A 283 1.52 -17.01 31.44
C THR A 283 2.08 -17.31 30.04
N HIS A 284 1.67 -18.44 29.46
CA HIS A 284 2.03 -18.84 28.10
C HIS A 284 1.54 -17.82 27.05
N THR A 285 2.26 -16.73 26.82
CA THR A 285 2.12 -15.92 25.61
C THR A 285 3.51 -15.84 24.96
N PRO A 286 3.76 -16.56 23.85
CA PRO A 286 5.09 -16.66 23.26
C PRO A 286 5.59 -15.27 22.82
N LEU A 287 6.90 -15.07 22.98
CA LEU A 287 7.63 -13.85 22.67
C LEU A 287 7.42 -13.47 21.19
N LEU A 288 6.57 -12.48 20.96
CA LEU A 288 6.12 -12.04 19.64
C LEU A 288 7.15 -11.04 19.06
N ARG A 289 8.42 -11.45 18.86
CA ARG A 289 9.47 -10.54 18.40
C ARG A 289 9.58 -10.54 16.87
N LEU A 290 9.66 -9.35 16.27
CA LEU A 290 9.79 -9.18 14.81
C LEU A 290 11.19 -9.55 14.29
N ASP A 291 12.18 -9.67 15.17
CA ASP A 291 13.55 -10.07 14.86
C ASP A 291 13.74 -11.60 14.80
N SER A 292 12.67 -12.36 15.02
CA SER A 292 12.72 -13.81 15.17
C SER A 292 12.24 -14.55 13.92
N ALA A 293 11.34 -13.94 13.14
CA ALA A 293 10.79 -14.53 11.93
C ALA A 293 10.24 -13.45 10.97
N PRO A 294 10.16 -13.74 9.66
CA PRO A 294 9.41 -12.89 8.73
C PRO A 294 7.95 -12.82 9.15
N THR A 295 7.33 -11.64 9.05
CA THR A 295 6.02 -11.38 9.64
C THR A 295 5.01 -10.82 8.64
N ILE A 296 3.78 -11.33 8.66
CA ILE A 296 2.62 -10.78 7.95
C ILE A 296 1.63 -10.22 8.97
N LEU A 297 1.31 -8.93 8.87
CA LEU A 297 0.19 -8.30 9.58
C LEU A 297 -1.07 -8.32 8.70
N VAL A 298 -2.15 -8.91 9.19
CA VAL A 298 -3.42 -9.03 8.49
C VAL A 298 -4.41 -7.99 9.03
N LEU A 299 -4.92 -7.16 8.14
CA LEU A 299 -5.95 -6.16 8.41
C LEU A 299 -7.24 -6.54 7.67
N GLY A 300 -8.37 -6.45 8.36
CA GLY A 300 -9.67 -6.83 7.84
C GLY A 300 -10.52 -5.68 7.31
N ASN A 301 -11.61 -6.04 6.65
CA ASN A 301 -12.65 -5.15 6.16
C ASN A 301 -13.17 -4.18 7.24
N GLU A 302 -13.54 -2.97 6.82
CA GLU A 302 -14.02 -1.89 7.68
C GLU A 302 -15.30 -2.21 8.46
N GLY A 303 -16.18 -3.05 7.89
CA GLY A 303 -17.48 -3.38 8.47
C GLY A 303 -17.47 -4.69 9.25
N HIS A 304 -16.95 -5.76 8.64
CA HIS A 304 -17.03 -7.11 9.22
C HIS A 304 -15.69 -7.62 9.79
N GLY A 305 -14.61 -6.86 9.68
CA GLY A 305 -13.26 -7.29 10.08
C GLY A 305 -12.71 -8.40 9.18
N MET A 306 -11.80 -9.22 9.70
CA MET A 306 -11.23 -10.34 8.94
C MET A 306 -12.25 -11.48 8.78
N ARG A 307 -12.22 -12.16 7.63
CA ARG A 307 -13.00 -13.40 7.45
C ARG A 307 -12.56 -14.46 8.46
N THR A 308 -13.50 -15.27 8.93
CA THR A 308 -13.23 -16.38 9.86
C THR A 308 -12.13 -17.33 9.37
N LEU A 309 -12.11 -17.65 8.07
CA LEU A 309 -11.07 -18.50 7.49
C LEU A 309 -9.70 -17.82 7.51
N VAL A 310 -9.62 -16.52 7.23
CA VAL A 310 -8.37 -15.75 7.31
C VAL A 310 -7.88 -15.67 8.76
N SER A 311 -8.80 -15.36 9.69
CA SER A 311 -8.51 -15.29 11.12
C SER A 311 -7.98 -16.60 11.71
N LYS A 312 -8.40 -17.76 11.19
CA LYS A 312 -7.93 -19.08 11.64
C LYS A 312 -6.46 -19.37 11.30
N HIS A 313 -5.91 -18.70 10.28
CA HIS A 313 -4.51 -18.85 9.88
C HIS A 313 -3.60 -17.82 10.57
N CYS A 314 -4.15 -16.93 11.40
CA CYS A 314 -3.36 -16.04 12.22
C CYS A 314 -2.87 -16.78 13.46
N HIS A 315 -1.58 -16.72 13.74
CA HIS A 315 -0.97 -17.30 14.94
C HIS A 315 -1.35 -16.51 16.19
N HIS A 316 -1.48 -15.18 16.06
CA HIS A 316 -1.84 -14.28 17.14
C HIS A 316 -2.82 -13.21 16.68
N HIS A 317 -3.65 -12.72 17.60
CA HIS A 317 -4.59 -11.62 17.35
C HIS A 317 -4.25 -10.41 18.20
N LEU A 318 -3.90 -9.31 17.54
CA LEU A 318 -3.64 -8.02 18.17
C LEU A 318 -4.93 -7.22 18.31
N ILE A 319 -5.02 -6.47 19.40
CA ILE A 319 -6.08 -5.48 19.63
C ILE A 319 -5.48 -4.14 20.07
N ILE A 320 -5.94 -3.06 19.44
CA ILE A 320 -5.72 -1.71 19.94
C ILE A 320 -6.72 -1.50 21.08
N THR A 321 -6.21 -1.42 22.31
CA THR A 321 -7.06 -1.25 23.48
C THR A 321 -7.75 0.10 23.45
N GLN A 322 -9.07 0.07 23.63
CA GLN A 322 -9.86 1.28 23.83
C GLN A 322 -9.78 1.72 25.30
N ASP A 323 -9.86 3.03 25.53
CA ASP A 323 -9.94 3.59 26.88
C ASP A 323 -11.21 3.11 27.59
N GLN A 324 -11.03 2.43 28.72
CA GLN A 324 -12.14 1.90 29.54
C GLN A 324 -12.56 2.85 30.65
N PHE A 325 -11.83 3.96 30.85
CA PHE A 325 -12.05 4.85 31.99
C PHE A 325 -13.01 6.00 31.70
N SER A 326 -13.23 6.36 30.43
CA SER A 326 -14.11 7.48 30.12
C SER A 326 -15.61 7.12 30.25
N PRO A 327 -16.39 7.89 31.04
CA PRO A 327 -17.77 7.57 31.41
C PRO A 327 -18.75 7.60 30.24
N ASN A 328 -18.39 8.30 29.16
CA ASN A 328 -19.21 8.39 27.95
C ASN A 328 -19.02 7.17 27.02
N PHE A 329 -17.97 6.36 27.20
CA PHE A 329 -17.75 5.19 26.34
C PHE A 329 -18.73 4.06 26.60
N LYS A 330 -19.14 3.82 27.85
CA LYS A 330 -20.21 2.83 28.15
C LYS A 330 -21.55 3.18 27.50
N LYS A 331 -21.71 4.43 27.02
CA LYS A 331 -22.90 4.91 26.29
C LYS A 331 -22.68 5.05 24.78
N SER A 332 -21.43 4.99 24.31
CA SER A 332 -21.10 5.15 22.89
C SER A 332 -21.27 3.82 22.15
N ARG A 333 -21.70 3.87 20.90
CA ARG A 333 -21.76 2.72 19.96
C ARG A 333 -20.56 2.67 19.02
N ILE A 334 -19.45 3.32 19.40
CA ILE A 334 -18.24 3.36 18.59
C ILE A 334 -17.38 2.17 19.00
N ASP A 335 -17.50 1.10 18.23
CA ASP A 335 -16.97 -0.21 18.63
C ASP A 335 -15.58 -0.48 18.04
N SER A 336 -15.11 0.33 17.07
CA SER A 336 -13.80 0.17 16.41
C SER A 336 -13.25 1.47 15.83
N LEU A 337 -11.93 1.48 15.57
CA LEU A 337 -11.26 2.53 14.80
C LEU A 337 -11.44 2.31 13.29
N ASN A 338 -11.34 3.38 12.51
CA ASN A 338 -11.16 3.25 11.07
C ASN A 338 -9.91 2.40 10.78
N VAL A 339 -10.01 1.49 9.80
CA VAL A 339 -8.94 0.52 9.49
C VAL A 339 -7.61 1.19 9.13
N SER A 340 -7.62 2.33 8.44
CA SER A 340 -6.40 3.05 8.08
C SER A 340 -5.72 3.71 9.29
N VAL A 341 -6.51 4.17 10.26
CA VAL A 341 -6.01 4.70 11.53
C VAL A 341 -5.41 3.56 12.36
N ALA A 342 -6.12 2.43 12.46
CA ALA A 342 -5.62 1.24 13.14
C ALA A 342 -4.31 0.74 12.52
N ALA A 343 -4.22 0.70 11.19
CA ALA A 343 -3.00 0.34 10.48
C ALA A 343 -1.83 1.26 10.85
N GLY A 344 -2.04 2.58 10.86
CA GLY A 344 -1.00 3.53 11.25
C GLY A 344 -0.48 3.31 12.68
N ILE A 345 -1.38 3.10 13.64
CA ILE A 345 -1.02 2.82 15.05
C ILE A 345 -0.24 1.51 15.16
N LEU A 346 -0.73 0.44 14.52
CA LEU A 346 -0.07 -0.87 14.55
C LEU A 346 1.32 -0.81 13.93
N LEU A 347 1.46 -0.19 12.77
CA LEU A 347 2.75 -0.08 12.08
C LEU A 347 3.75 0.77 12.86
N HIS A 348 3.30 1.89 13.44
CA HIS A 348 4.14 2.70 14.31
C HIS A 348 4.68 1.89 15.49
N GLU A 349 3.80 1.24 16.24
CA GLU A 349 4.22 0.48 17.43
C GLU A 349 5.05 -0.75 17.08
N LEU A 350 4.74 -1.45 15.98
CA LEU A 350 5.46 -2.66 15.58
C LEU A 350 6.83 -2.36 14.96
N LEU A 351 6.94 -1.35 14.09
CA LEU A 351 8.15 -1.15 13.27
C LEU A 351 9.13 -0.11 13.78
N LEU A 352 8.68 0.87 14.58
CA LEU A 352 9.57 1.91 15.13
C LEU A 352 9.93 1.68 16.60
N SER A 353 9.42 0.61 17.22
CA SER A 353 9.77 0.21 18.59
C SER A 353 10.78 -0.95 18.62
N VAL A 354 11.59 -1.10 17.56
CA VAL A 354 12.67 -2.09 17.46
C VAL A 354 14.02 -1.40 17.55
#